data_AF-A0A7C2BAI6-F1
#
_entry.id   AF-A0A7C2BAI6-F1
#
_cell.length_a   1.000
_cell.length_b   1.000
_cell.length_c   1.000
_cell.angle_alpha   90.00
_cell.angle_beta   90.00
_cell.angle_gamma   90.00
#
_symmetry.space_group_name_H-M   'P 1'
#
loop_
_entity.id
_entity.type
_entity.pdbx_description
1 polymer ?
#
loop_
_entity_poly.entity_id
_entity_poly.type
_entity_poly.pdbx_seq_one_letter_code
_entity_poly.pdbx_strand_id
1 'polypeptide(L)'
;MEIALYIIATVVVLMVVIKLINMRRRHRAASNLVFAKYTFNRLNIAQQNRIHDKAVEMVLTSDVNMDGFANEVERFGWYALAMNELGIHSLVPDNPCWYKIKNPYRAIIPGDSMIYNVTGALQQQYNIDVKISAEKGYPDKKKSTPKGKKSGKKRGR
;
A
#
# COMPACT_ATOMS: atom_id res chain seq x y z
N MET A 1 16.11 -12.59 45.80
CA MET A 1 15.63 -11.37 45.11
C MET A 1 16.37 -11.10 43.80
N GLU A 2 17.67 -11.38 43.72
CA GLU A 2 18.48 -11.16 42.52
C GLU A 2 17.99 -11.93 41.27
N ILE A 3 17.62 -13.21 41.42
CA ILE A 3 17.08 -14.02 40.31
C ILE A 3 15.81 -13.39 39.72
N ALA A 4 14.92 -12.86 40.55
CA ALA A 4 13.69 -12.20 40.10
C ALA A 4 13.99 -10.91 39.31
N LEU A 5 15.01 -10.15 39.71
CA LEU A 5 15.44 -8.94 39.00
C LEU A 5 16.00 -9.28 37.61
N TYR A 6 16.79 -10.36 37.47
CA TYR A 6 17.29 -10.81 36.17
C TYR A 6 16.16 -11.26 35.23
N ILE A 7 15.15 -11.96 35.75
CA ILE A 7 13.99 -12.37 34.96
C ILE A 7 13.23 -11.14 34.46
N ILE A 8 12.95 -10.16 35.32
CA ILE A 8 12.26 -8.92 34.94
C ILE A 8 13.06 -8.16 33.89
N ALA A 9 14.37 -7.98 34.10
CA ALA A 9 15.24 -7.29 33.14
C ALA A 9 15.22 -7.98 31.76
N THR A 10 15.28 -9.32 31.73
CA THR A 10 15.25 -10.10 30.49
C THR A 10 13.92 -9.92 29.75
N VAL A 11 12.80 -9.94 30.46
CA VAL A 11 11.47 -9.70 29.88
C VAL A 11 11.37 -8.29 29.28
N VAL A 12 11.88 -7.27 29.98
CA VAL A 12 11.88 -5.89 29.48
C VAL A 12 12.72 -5.76 28.20
N VAL A 13 13.93 -6.33 28.19
CA VAL A 13 14.79 -6.34 26.99
C VAL A 13 14.09 -7.04 25.83
N LEU A 14 13.47 -8.20 26.08
CA LEU A 14 12.74 -8.94 25.05
C LEU A 14 11.57 -8.12 24.48
N MET A 15 10.79 -7.45 25.33
CA MET A 15 9.71 -6.57 24.90
C MET A 15 10.20 -5.42 24.01
N VAL A 16 11.32 -4.77 24.38
CA VAL A 16 11.92 -3.69 23.60
C VAL A 16 12.38 -4.21 22.23
N VAL A 17 13.06 -5.35 22.18
CA VAL A 17 13.53 -5.95 20.92
C VAL A 17 12.36 -6.28 20.00
N ILE A 18 11.29 -6.91 20.52
CA ILE A 18 10.08 -7.22 19.73
C ILE A 18 9.45 -5.94 19.19
N LYS A 19 9.35 -4.89 20.01
CA LYS A 19 8.80 -3.59 19.59
C LYS A 19 9.60 -2.97 18.46
N LEU A 20 10.94 -2.99 18.54
CA LEU A 20 11.83 -2.47 17.50
C LEU A 20 11.72 -3.25 16.19
N ILE A 21 11.65 -4.59 16.27
CA ILE A 21 11.48 -5.44 15.07
C ILE A 21 10.14 -5.14 14.39
N ASN A 22 9.05 -5.03 15.17
CA ASN A 22 7.72 -4.72 14.64
C ASN A 22 7.67 -3.32 14.02
N MET A 23 8.31 -2.33 14.65
CA MET A 23 8.41 -0.98 14.11
C MET A 23 9.14 -0.95 12.77
N ARG A 24 10.28 -1.65 12.65
CA ARG A 24 11.02 -1.77 11.38
C ARG A 24 10.20 -2.47 10.30
N ARG A 25 9.47 -3.53 10.64
CA ARG A 25 8.59 -4.24 9.70
C ARG A 25 7.48 -3.33 9.18
N ARG A 26 6.81 -2.59 10.07
CA ARG A 26 5.78 -1.60 9.71
C ARG A 26 6.33 -0.49 8.83
N HIS A 27 7.51 0.04 9.15
CA HIS A 27 8.17 1.07 8.34
C HIS A 27 8.45 0.58 6.91
N ARG A 28 8.99 -0.63 6.77
CA ARG A 28 9.24 -1.25 5.46
C ARG A 28 7.96 -1.44 4.65
N ALA A 29 6.88 -1.88 5.29
CA ALA A 29 5.57 -2.04 4.66
C ALA A 29 4.98 -0.70 4.21
N ALA A 30 5.02 0.31 5.07
CA ALA A 30 4.61 1.68 4.73
C ALA A 30 5.43 2.23 3.55
N SER A 31 6.74 2.01 3.55
CA SER A 31 7.64 2.45 2.48
C SER A 31 7.27 1.81 1.15
N ASN A 32 7.18 0.47 1.10
CA ASN A 32 6.76 -0.24 -0.11
C ASN A 32 5.42 0.27 -0.64
N LEU A 33 4.44 0.46 0.25
CA LEU A 33 3.12 0.94 -0.11
C LEU A 33 3.16 2.32 -0.78
N VAL A 34 3.79 3.28 -0.12
CA VAL A 34 3.86 4.67 -0.58
C VAL A 34 4.68 4.75 -1.87
N PHE A 35 5.81 4.04 -1.93
CA PHE A 35 6.68 4.02 -3.10
C PHE A 35 6.00 3.34 -4.28
N ALA A 36 5.22 2.28 -4.04
CA ALA A 36 4.44 1.62 -5.08
C ALA A 36 3.37 2.55 -5.65
N LYS A 37 2.63 3.29 -4.81
CA LYS A 37 1.65 4.27 -5.31
C LYS A 37 2.31 5.35 -6.16
N TYR A 38 3.39 5.93 -5.66
CA TYR A 38 4.14 6.94 -6.39
C TYR A 38 4.66 6.43 -7.74
N THR A 39 5.28 5.25 -7.72
CA THR A 39 5.86 4.61 -8.90
C THR A 39 4.77 4.26 -9.90
N PHE A 40 3.71 3.57 -9.47
CA PHE A 40 2.60 3.14 -10.32
C PHE A 40 1.99 4.29 -11.11
N ASN A 41 1.72 5.41 -10.44
CA ASN A 41 1.10 6.60 -11.06
C ASN A 41 1.96 7.24 -12.15
N ARG A 42 3.26 6.95 -12.21
CA ARG A 42 4.20 7.48 -13.20
C ARG A 42 4.53 6.50 -14.33
N LEU A 43 4.10 5.24 -14.20
CA LEU A 43 4.25 4.25 -15.26
C LEU A 43 3.19 4.45 -16.35
N ASN A 44 3.48 3.95 -17.55
CA ASN A 44 2.50 3.96 -18.63
C ASN A 44 1.40 2.92 -18.39
N ILE A 45 0.28 3.04 -19.12
CA ILE A 45 -0.90 2.18 -18.95
C ILE A 45 -0.56 0.69 -19.15
N ALA A 46 0.31 0.37 -20.12
CA ALA A 46 0.69 -1.02 -20.39
C ALA A 46 1.46 -1.64 -19.20
N GLN A 47 2.37 -0.90 -18.59
CA GLN A 47 3.10 -1.32 -17.39
C GLN A 47 2.17 -1.43 -16.18
N GLN A 48 1.26 -0.46 -16.00
CA GLN A 48 0.26 -0.51 -14.93
C GLN A 48 -0.62 -1.76 -15.02
N ASN A 49 -1.09 -2.11 -16.23
CA ASN A 49 -1.87 -3.32 -16.46
C ASN A 49 -1.05 -4.57 -16.14
N ARG A 50 0.20 -4.65 -16.61
CA ARG A 50 1.09 -5.78 -16.31
C ARG A 50 1.31 -5.98 -14.81
N ILE A 51 1.46 -4.89 -14.05
CA ILE A 51 1.60 -4.94 -12.59
C ILE A 51 0.29 -5.43 -11.96
N HIS A 52 -0.85 -4.93 -12.43
CA HIS A 52 -2.14 -5.34 -11.92
C HIS A 52 -2.40 -6.83 -12.15
N ASP A 53 -2.16 -7.33 -13.36
CA ASP A 53 -2.33 -8.73 -13.73
C ASP A 53 -1.44 -9.63 -12.86
N LYS A 54 -0.17 -9.25 -12.69
CA LYS A 54 0.75 -9.99 -11.82
C LYS A 54 0.31 -9.96 -10.36
N ALA A 55 -0.17 -8.82 -9.85
CA ALA A 55 -0.69 -8.73 -8.50
C ALA A 55 -1.93 -9.61 -8.30
N VAL A 56 -2.83 -9.69 -9.28
CA VAL A 56 -3.99 -10.59 -9.25
C VAL A 56 -3.55 -12.05 -9.23
N GLU A 57 -2.58 -12.44 -10.07
CA GLU A 57 -1.97 -13.77 -10.06
C GLU A 57 -1.39 -14.12 -8.68
N MET A 58 -0.65 -13.20 -8.06
CA MET A 58 -0.06 -13.39 -6.72
C MET A 58 -1.12 -13.53 -5.64
N VAL A 59 -2.22 -12.78 -5.71
CA VAL A 59 -3.34 -12.90 -4.76
C VAL A 59 -4.01 -14.27 -4.90
N LEU A 60 -4.32 -14.69 -6.13
CA LEU A 60 -4.99 -15.97 -6.41
C LEU A 60 -4.15 -17.19 -6.03
N THR A 61 -2.83 -17.08 -6.13
CA THR A 61 -1.88 -18.14 -5.75
C THR A 61 -1.50 -18.09 -4.27
N SER A 62 -1.86 -17.03 -3.55
CA SER A 62 -1.58 -16.91 -2.13
C SER A 62 -2.60 -17.69 -1.30
N ASP A 63 -2.14 -18.38 -0.25
CA ASP A 63 -3.00 -19.03 0.75
C ASP A 63 -3.75 -18.03 1.65
N VAL A 64 -3.76 -16.75 1.28
CA VAL A 64 -4.33 -15.66 2.08
C VAL A 64 -5.76 -15.44 1.61
N ASN A 65 -6.74 -15.93 2.38
CA ASN A 65 -8.17 -15.65 2.17
C ASN A 65 -8.45 -14.14 2.32
N MET A 66 -8.26 -13.36 1.26
CA MET A 66 -8.50 -11.93 1.23
C MET A 66 -9.10 -11.50 -0.11
N ASP A 67 -9.86 -10.40 -0.06
CA ASP A 67 -10.41 -9.73 -1.24
C ASP A 67 -9.32 -9.09 -2.13
N GLY A 68 -8.06 -9.08 -1.69
CA GLY A 68 -6.84 -8.69 -2.42
C GLY A 68 -6.71 -7.20 -2.73
N PHE A 69 -7.83 -6.49 -2.88
CA PHE A 69 -7.89 -5.13 -3.41
C PHE A 69 -9.01 -4.30 -2.77
N ALA A 70 -9.40 -4.58 -1.52
CA ALA A 70 -10.55 -3.93 -0.88
C ALA A 70 -10.32 -2.43 -0.60
N ASN A 71 -9.06 -2.00 -0.49
CA ASN A 71 -8.65 -0.62 -0.25
C ASN A 71 -7.28 -0.34 -0.90
N GLU A 72 -6.85 0.93 -0.86
CA GLU A 72 -5.56 1.30 -1.46
C GLU A 72 -4.36 0.66 -0.76
N VAL A 73 -4.47 0.41 0.54
CA VAL A 73 -3.38 -0.18 1.34
C VAL A 73 -3.09 -1.60 0.86
N GLU A 74 -4.13 -2.42 0.71
CA GLU A 74 -4.02 -3.76 0.14
C GLU A 74 -3.50 -3.71 -1.29
N ARG A 75 -4.13 -2.90 -2.15
CA ARG A 75 -3.79 -2.81 -3.57
C ARG A 75 -2.32 -2.45 -3.78
N PHE A 76 -1.85 -1.36 -3.17
CA PHE A 76 -0.47 -0.92 -3.37
C PHE A 76 0.53 -1.79 -2.59
N GLY A 77 0.08 -2.48 -1.54
CA GLY A 77 0.87 -3.54 -0.89
C GLY A 77 1.19 -4.69 -1.85
N TRP A 78 0.18 -5.18 -2.59
CA TRP A 78 0.38 -6.20 -3.62
C TRP A 78 1.13 -5.67 -4.84
N TYR A 79 0.87 -4.44 -5.26
CA TYR A 79 1.61 -3.85 -6.38
C TYR A 79 3.10 -3.70 -6.08
N ALA A 80 3.50 -3.39 -4.84
CA ALA A 80 4.91 -3.37 -4.46
C ALA A 80 5.58 -4.74 -4.66
N LEU A 81 4.88 -5.82 -4.29
CA LEU A 81 5.39 -7.18 -4.48
C LEU A 81 5.46 -7.56 -5.97
N ALA A 82 4.40 -7.25 -6.72
CA ALA A 82 4.35 -7.50 -8.16
C ALA A 82 5.43 -6.72 -8.92
N MET A 83 5.65 -5.45 -8.59
CA MET A 83 6.74 -4.64 -9.17
C MET A 83 8.11 -5.26 -8.86
N ASN A 84 8.32 -5.75 -7.64
CA ASN A 84 9.56 -6.42 -7.28
C ASN A 84 9.78 -7.71 -8.10
N GLU A 85 8.73 -8.51 -8.32
CA GLU A 85 8.82 -9.74 -9.12
C GLU A 85 9.01 -9.46 -10.62
N LEU A 86 8.42 -8.38 -11.13
CA LEU A 86 8.58 -7.92 -12.50
C LEU A 86 9.91 -7.17 -12.75
N GLY A 87 10.75 -6.98 -11.72
CA GLY A 87 12.01 -6.23 -11.82
C GLY A 87 11.84 -4.73 -12.05
N ILE A 88 10.68 -4.17 -11.72
CA ILE A 88 10.39 -2.74 -11.84
C ILE A 88 10.91 -2.05 -10.59
N HIS A 89 11.91 -1.18 -10.72
CA HIS A 89 12.47 -0.43 -9.60
C HIS A 89 11.54 0.70 -9.14
N SER A 90 11.63 1.06 -7.86
CA SER A 90 10.97 2.24 -7.32
C SER A 90 11.51 3.50 -7.98
N LEU A 91 10.61 4.43 -8.33
CA LEU A 91 10.97 5.73 -8.90
C LEU A 91 11.27 6.79 -7.83
N VAL A 92 11.19 6.44 -6.55
CA VAL A 92 11.56 7.32 -5.45
C VAL A 92 13.07 7.56 -5.46
N PRO A 93 13.55 8.82 -5.36
CA PRO A 93 14.98 9.11 -5.32
C PRO A 93 15.68 8.37 -4.17
N ASP A 94 16.92 7.95 -4.40
CA ASP A 94 17.80 7.27 -3.44
C ASP A 94 17.29 5.94 -2.85
N ASN A 95 16.13 5.45 -3.31
CA ASN A 95 15.57 4.18 -2.84
C ASN A 95 14.92 3.37 -3.98
N PRO A 96 15.75 2.74 -4.84
CA PRO A 96 15.26 1.97 -5.98
C PRO A 96 14.75 0.56 -5.60
N CYS A 97 15.07 0.07 -4.40
CA CYS A 97 14.81 -1.30 -3.98
C CYS A 97 13.51 -1.45 -3.21
N TRP A 98 12.84 -2.59 -3.40
CA TRP A 98 11.70 -2.99 -2.59
C TRP A 98 12.14 -3.71 -1.32
N TYR A 99 11.48 -3.41 -0.20
CA TYR A 99 11.68 -4.17 1.01
C TYR A 99 11.03 -5.55 0.88
N LYS A 100 11.75 -6.61 1.24
CA LYS A 100 11.20 -7.97 1.26
C LYS A 100 10.20 -8.11 2.41
N ILE A 101 8.93 -8.31 2.06
CA ILE A 101 7.82 -8.48 3.02
C ILE A 101 7.03 -9.71 2.60
N LYS A 102 6.84 -10.65 3.53
CA LYS A 102 6.09 -11.89 3.25
C LYS A 102 4.60 -11.65 3.02
N ASN A 103 4.01 -10.76 3.82
CA ASN A 103 2.60 -10.41 3.71
C ASN A 103 2.44 -8.92 4.05
N PRO A 104 2.15 -8.06 3.06
CA PRO A 104 2.03 -6.62 3.27
C PRO A 104 0.83 -6.27 4.17
N TYR A 105 -0.27 -7.01 4.10
CA TYR A 105 -1.46 -6.80 4.92
C TYR A 105 -1.20 -7.04 6.41
N ARG A 106 -0.51 -8.13 6.76
CA ARG A 106 -0.18 -8.39 8.17
C ARG A 106 0.86 -7.39 8.71
N ALA A 107 1.61 -6.75 7.83
CA ALA A 107 2.67 -5.83 8.20
C ALA A 107 2.16 -4.38 8.38
N ILE A 108 1.06 -3.99 7.75
CA ILE A 108 0.49 -2.65 7.89
C ILE A 108 -1.03 -2.63 7.70
N ILE A 109 -1.72 -1.90 8.57
CA ILE A 109 -3.18 -1.75 8.54
C ILE A 109 -3.58 -0.40 7.91
N PRO A 110 -4.81 -0.29 7.35
CA PRO A 110 -5.35 1.00 6.94
C PRO A 110 -5.34 2.02 8.08
N GLY A 111 -4.87 3.24 7.80
CA GLY A 111 -4.76 4.31 8.80
C GLY A 111 -3.56 4.21 9.73
N ASP A 112 -2.62 3.29 9.49
CA ASP A 112 -1.40 3.19 10.30
C ASP A 112 -0.58 4.50 10.25
N SER A 113 -0.26 5.06 11.42
CA SER A 113 0.62 6.22 11.63
C SER A 113 1.91 6.19 10.79
N MET A 114 2.45 5.00 10.53
CA MET A 114 3.69 4.82 9.78
C MET A 114 3.54 5.21 8.30
N ILE A 115 2.33 5.08 7.74
CA ILE A 115 2.04 5.57 6.38
C ILE A 115 2.26 7.08 6.33
N TYR A 116 1.68 7.81 7.28
CA TYR A 116 1.80 9.27 7.36
C TYR A 116 3.25 9.73 7.60
N ASN A 117 4.00 8.99 8.41
CA ASN A 117 5.42 9.29 8.63
C ASN A 117 6.24 9.17 7.34
N VAL A 118 6.00 8.10 6.56
CA VAL A 118 6.70 7.89 5.29
C VAL A 118 6.28 8.92 4.25
N THR A 119 4.99 9.23 4.13
CA THR A 119 4.52 10.27 3.18
C THR A 119 5.07 11.64 3.56
N GLY A 120 5.09 11.97 4.86
CA GLY A 120 5.69 13.20 5.37
C GLY A 120 7.19 13.30 5.09
N ALA A 121 7.93 12.20 5.29
CA ALA A 121 9.36 12.16 4.98
C ALA A 121 9.63 12.37 3.47
N LEU A 122 8.86 11.73 2.58
CA LEU A 122 8.99 11.95 1.14
C LEU A 122 8.68 13.38 0.73
N GLN A 123 7.65 13.99 1.32
CA GLN A 123 7.31 15.38 1.07
C GLN A 123 8.43 16.32 1.51
N GLN A 124 9.03 16.07 2.69
CA GLN A 124 10.11 16.91 3.22
C GLN A 124 11.43 16.75 2.43
N GLN A 125 11.79 15.52 2.06
CA GLN A 125 13.07 15.22 1.44
C GLN A 125 13.09 15.49 -0.06
N TYR A 126 11.98 15.18 -0.75
CA TYR A 126 11.93 15.16 -2.22
C TYR A 126 10.80 16.00 -2.81
N ASN A 127 10.01 16.71 -1.98
CA ASN A 127 8.83 17.46 -2.40
C ASN A 127 7.81 16.59 -3.16
N ILE A 128 7.65 15.33 -2.72
CA ILE A 128 6.73 14.35 -3.31
C ILE A 128 5.49 14.21 -2.40
N ASP A 129 4.33 14.68 -2.89
CA ASP A 129 3.04 14.49 -2.20
C ASP A 129 2.37 13.18 -2.65
N VAL A 130 2.28 12.22 -1.73
CA VAL A 130 1.58 10.95 -1.94
C VAL A 130 0.57 10.77 -0.81
N LYS A 131 -0.70 10.61 -1.18
CA LYS A 131 -1.78 10.34 -0.23
C LYS A 131 -2.26 8.91 -0.40
N ILE A 132 -2.44 8.17 0.69
CA ILE A 132 -3.03 6.83 0.67
C ILE A 132 -4.39 6.92 1.35
N SER A 133 -5.46 6.57 0.64
CA SER A 133 -6.80 6.47 1.23
C SER A 133 -6.93 5.14 1.97
N ALA A 134 -7.30 5.24 3.25
CA ALA A 134 -7.61 4.08 4.08
C ALA A 134 -9.06 3.59 3.91
N GLU A 135 -9.89 4.31 3.13
CA GLU A 135 -11.30 3.98 2.96
C GLU A 135 -11.48 2.74 2.07
N LYS A 136 -12.45 1.88 2.44
CA LYS A 136 -12.99 0.84 1.56
C LYS A 136 -13.74 1.54 0.41
N GLY A 137 -13.03 1.86 -0.65
CA GLY A 137 -13.58 2.63 -1.76
C GLY A 137 -12.88 2.31 -3.06
N TYR A 138 -13.31 1.25 -3.73
CA TYR A 138 -13.17 1.21 -5.18
C TYR A 138 -14.23 2.17 -5.75
N PRO A 139 -13.89 3.11 -6.66
CA PRO A 139 -14.92 3.75 -7.46
C PRO A 139 -15.53 2.67 -8.35
N ASP A 140 -16.70 2.17 -7.96
CA ASP A 140 -17.51 1.27 -8.78
C ASP A 140 -17.68 1.91 -10.17
N LYS A 141 -17.24 1.22 -11.23
CA LYS A 141 -17.32 1.69 -12.63
C LYS A 141 -18.76 1.96 -13.10
N LYS A 142 -19.78 1.82 -12.23
CA LYS A 142 -21.22 1.98 -12.53
C LYS A 142 -21.82 3.38 -12.30
N LYS A 143 -21.05 4.43 -12.03
CA LYS A 143 -21.59 5.82 -11.96
C LYS A 143 -20.99 6.76 -13.02
N SER A 144 -21.08 6.37 -14.28
CA SER A 144 -21.07 7.31 -15.40
C SER A 144 -22.26 7.04 -16.31
N THR A 145 -23.48 7.18 -15.80
CA THR A 145 -24.64 7.45 -16.65
C THR A 145 -24.73 8.97 -16.80
N PRO A 146 -24.42 9.55 -17.97
CA PRO A 146 -24.78 10.93 -18.22
C PRO A 146 -26.31 10.99 -18.27
N LYS A 147 -26.95 11.65 -17.28
CA LYS A 147 -28.36 11.98 -17.37
C LYS A 147 -28.53 12.89 -18.60
N GLY A 148 -29.13 12.29 -19.63
CA GLY A 148 -29.31 12.89 -20.93
C GLY A 148 -30.02 14.24 -20.88
N LYS A 149 -29.56 15.13 -21.75
CA LYS A 149 -30.26 16.32 -22.21
C LYS A 149 -31.72 15.99 -22.51
N LYS A 150 -32.66 16.60 -21.79
CA LYS A 150 -34.05 16.71 -22.25
C LYS A 150 -34.10 17.70 -23.42
N SER A 151 -33.96 17.19 -24.64
CA SER A 151 -34.38 17.86 -25.88
C SER A 151 -35.80 17.42 -26.21
N GLY A 152 -36.80 18.08 -25.62
CA GLY A 152 -38.21 17.91 -25.97
C GLY A 152 -38.58 18.84 -27.12
N LYS A 153 -38.52 18.33 -28.36
CA LYS A 153 -38.96 18.98 -29.59
C LYS A 153 -40.46 18.73 -29.80
N LYS A 154 -41.20 19.84 -29.96
CA LYS A 154 -42.53 20.08 -30.57
C LYS A 154 -43.31 18.89 -31.18
N ARG A 155 -44.62 18.87 -30.89
CA ARG A 155 -45.82 18.68 -31.76
C ARG A 155 -47.05 18.66 -30.82
N GLY A 156 -48.19 19.32 -31.01
CA GLY A 156 -48.74 20.22 -32.02
C GLY A 156 -50.25 20.37 -31.74
N ARG A 157 -50.79 21.59 -31.83
CA ARG A 157 -52.11 21.95 -32.38
C ARG A 157 -52.21 23.46 -32.41
#